data_AF-A0A974USH2-F1
#
_entry.id   AF-A0A974USH2-F1
#
_cell.length_a   1.000
_cell.length_b   1.000
_cell.length_c   1.000
_cell.angle_alpha   90.00
_cell.angle_beta   90.00
_cell.angle_gamma   90.00
#
_symmetry.space_group_name_H-M   'P 1'
#
loop_
_entity.id
_entity.type
_entity.pdbx_description
1 polymer ?
#
loop_
_entity_poly.entity_id
_entity_poly.type
_entity_poly.pdbx_seq_one_letter_code
_entity_poly.pdbx_strand_id
1 'polypeptide(L)'
;MNGNGIVLLLVGGGGENAGYWNLPELPSDSLVRAALAKGYATYAVDRLGTGRSTVPASSKSVTYDAQVSTVDQVVTALRGEAKVFGTTWHTSSGSGIR
;
A
#
# COMPACT_ATOMS: atom_id res chain seq x y z
N MET A 1 6.51 8.81 -16.37
CA MET A 1 5.19 8.18 -16.59
C MET A 1 4.15 9.13 -16.05
N ASN A 2 3.31 9.70 -16.91
CA ASN A 2 2.24 10.60 -16.49
C ASN A 2 1.02 9.74 -16.13
N GLY A 3 1.03 9.14 -14.93
CA GLY A 3 -0.09 8.35 -14.44
C GLY A 3 -1.31 9.26 -14.21
N ASN A 4 -2.51 8.72 -14.41
CA ASN A 4 -3.81 9.42 -14.39
C ASN A 4 -4.19 10.08 -13.05
N GLY A 5 -3.26 10.27 -12.10
CA GLY A 5 -3.52 10.79 -10.76
C GLY A 5 -4.36 9.88 -9.86
N ILE A 6 -4.77 8.70 -10.35
CA ILE A 6 -5.61 7.74 -9.62
C ILE A 6 -4.72 6.67 -8.97
N VAL A 7 -4.83 6.57 -7.65
CA VAL A 7 -4.19 5.54 -6.83
C VAL A 7 -5.27 4.65 -6.22
N LEU A 8 -5.16 3.33 -6.40
CA LEU A 8 -5.97 2.36 -5.67
C LEU A 8 -5.28 2.05 -4.34
N LEU A 9 -5.86 2.53 -3.24
CA LEU A 9 -5.46 2.16 -1.88
C LEU A 9 -6.07 0.80 -1.54
N LEU A 10 -5.22 -0.19 -1.27
CA LEU A 10 -5.64 -1.58 -1.02
C LEU A 10 -5.41 -1.92 0.46
N VAL A 11 -6.51 -2.15 1.19
CA VAL A 11 -6.51 -2.39 2.64
C VAL A 11 -7.07 -3.79 2.91
N GLY A 12 -6.26 -4.67 3.50
CA GLY A 12 -6.67 -6.03 3.84
C GLY A 12 -7.70 -6.12 4.97
N GLY A 13 -8.43 -7.23 5.00
CA GLY A 13 -9.30 -7.65 6.09
C GLY A 13 -8.53 -8.07 7.34
N GLY A 14 -9.22 -8.76 8.26
CA GLY A 14 -8.62 -9.23 9.51
C GLY A 14 -7.54 -10.30 9.28
N GLY A 15 -6.30 -10.01 9.67
CA GLY A 15 -5.16 -10.93 9.55
C GLY A 15 -4.48 -10.96 8.17
N GLU A 16 -5.09 -10.31 7.18
CA GLU A 16 -4.49 -10.14 5.86
C GLU A 16 -3.38 -9.07 5.88
N ASN A 17 -2.43 -9.21 4.97
CA ASN A 17 -1.37 -8.24 4.72
C ASN A 17 -1.38 -7.81 3.24
N ALA A 18 -0.50 -6.90 2.84
CA ALA A 18 -0.41 -6.39 1.48
C ALA A 18 -0.22 -7.48 0.41
N GLY A 19 0.34 -8.64 0.79
CA GLY A 19 0.51 -9.80 -0.08
C GLY A 19 -0.80 -10.39 -0.58
N TYR A 20 -1.92 -10.22 0.14
CA TYR A 20 -3.25 -10.66 -0.31
C TYR A 20 -3.61 -10.08 -1.69
N TRP A 21 -3.18 -8.84 -1.96
CA TRP A 21 -3.46 -8.14 -3.22
C TRP A 21 -2.46 -8.42 -4.34
N ASN A 22 -1.27 -8.93 -3.98
CA ASN A 22 -0.15 -9.18 -4.90
C ASN A 22 0.33 -10.62 -4.78
N LEU A 23 -0.39 -11.53 -5.45
CA LEU A 23 -0.16 -12.97 -5.44
C LEU A 23 0.85 -13.37 -6.52
N PRO A 24 2.13 -13.66 -6.19
CA PRO A 24 3.15 -13.98 -7.19
C PRO A 24 2.92 -15.36 -7.81
N GLU A 25 2.44 -16.31 -7.00
CA GLU A 25 2.17 -17.70 -7.41
C GLU A 25 0.86 -17.85 -8.20
N LEU A 26 -0.06 -16.88 -8.07
CA LEU A 26 -1.31 -16.81 -8.83
C LEU A 26 -1.44 -15.45 -9.55
N PRO A 27 -0.60 -15.17 -10.57
CA PRO A 27 -0.58 -13.89 -11.26
C PRO A 27 -1.91 -13.39 -11.81
N SER A 28 -2.78 -14.30 -12.26
CA SER A 28 -4.11 -13.99 -12.81
C SER A 28 -5.05 -13.41 -11.75
N ASP A 29 -4.80 -13.74 -10.48
CA ASP A 29 -5.67 -13.42 -9.36
C ASP A 29 -5.15 -12.21 -8.58
N SER A 30 -3.97 -11.68 -8.97
CA SER A 30 -3.41 -10.48 -8.37
C SER A 30 -4.15 -9.23 -8.83
N LEU A 31 -4.85 -8.58 -7.91
CA LEU A 31 -5.46 -7.28 -8.13
C LEU A 31 -4.43 -6.21 -8.48
N VAL A 32 -3.24 -6.25 -7.86
CA VAL A 32 -2.14 -5.32 -8.20
C VAL A 32 -1.76 -5.43 -9.67
N ARG A 33 -1.54 -6.65 -10.17
CA ARG A 33 -1.20 -6.85 -11.59
C ARG A 33 -2.33 -6.40 -12.51
N ALA A 34 -3.59 -6.73 -12.18
CA ALA A 34 -4.75 -6.32 -12.96
C ALA A 34 -4.92 -4.79 -13.01
N ALA A 35 -4.67 -4.09 -11.91
CA ALA A 35 -4.76 -2.64 -11.81
C ALA A 35 -3.64 -1.92 -12.58
N LEU A 36 -2.40 -2.38 -12.44
CA LEU A 36 -1.25 -1.86 -13.17
C LEU A 36 -1.41 -2.03 -14.68
N ALA A 37 -1.93 -3.18 -15.13
CA ALA A 37 -2.22 -3.43 -16.54
C ALA A 37 -3.29 -2.46 -17.13
N LYS A 38 -4.14 -1.88 -16.27
CA LYS A 38 -5.15 -0.86 -16.63
C LYS A 38 -4.64 0.57 -16.45
N GLY A 39 -3.39 0.78 -16.06
CA GLY A 39 -2.78 2.09 -15.91
C GLY A 39 -3.06 2.80 -14.57
N TYR A 40 -3.58 2.08 -13.57
CA TYR A 40 -3.71 2.62 -12.21
C TYR A 40 -2.42 2.45 -11.43
N ALA A 41 -2.09 3.41 -10.58
CA ALA A 41 -1.13 3.19 -9.49
C ALA A 41 -1.83 2.43 -8.35
N THR A 42 -1.07 1.60 -7.62
CA THR A 42 -1.59 0.84 -6.48
C THR A 42 -0.74 1.10 -5.25
N TYR A 43 -1.37 1.22 -4.08
CA TYR A 43 -0.69 1.30 -2.80
C TYR A 43 -1.34 0.31 -1.82
N ALA A 44 -0.70 -0.84 -1.62
CA ALA A 44 -1.16 -1.87 -0.70
C ALA A 44 -0.51 -1.67 0.68
N VAL A 45 -1.33 -1.62 1.74
CA VAL A 45 -0.85 -1.37 3.10
C VAL A 45 -0.97 -2.61 3.98
N ASP A 46 0.05 -2.81 4.81
CA ASP A 46 -0.04 -3.67 5.98
C ASP A 46 -0.72 -2.89 7.11
N ARG A 47 -1.83 -3.40 7.63
CA ARG A 47 -2.52 -2.81 8.78
C ARG A 47 -1.70 -2.96 10.06
N LEU A 48 -1.94 -2.12 11.06
CA LEU A 48 -1.37 -2.31 12.39
C LEU A 48 -1.66 -3.74 12.88
N GLY A 49 -0.63 -4.43 13.38
CA GLY A 49 -0.72 -5.82 13.81
C GLY A 49 -0.56 -6.86 12.69
N THR A 50 -0.28 -6.46 11.44
CA THR A 50 -0.11 -7.38 10.30
C THR A 50 1.16 -7.09 9.50
N GLY A 51 1.67 -8.11 8.81
CA GLY A 51 2.75 -7.97 7.84
C GLY A 51 4.00 -7.30 8.41
N ARG A 52 4.49 -6.27 7.71
CA ARG A 52 5.68 -5.48 8.06
C ARG A 52 5.37 -4.21 8.87
N SER A 53 4.10 -3.89 9.07
CA SER A 53 3.70 -2.80 9.95
C SER A 53 3.96 -3.15 11.41
N THR A 54 3.98 -2.14 12.28
CA THR A 54 4.16 -2.34 13.73
C THR A 54 3.16 -3.36 14.24
N VAL A 55 3.66 -4.39 14.93
CA VAL A 55 2.87 -5.39 15.66
C VAL A 55 3.02 -5.06 17.15
N PRO A 56 2.03 -4.37 17.78
CA PRO A 56 2.14 -3.97 19.18
C PRO A 56 2.16 -5.20 20.10
N ALA A 57 2.89 -5.10 21.21
CA ALA A 57 2.95 -6.17 22.22
C ALA A 57 1.58 -6.51 22.84
N SER A 58 0.63 -5.57 22.81
CA SER A 58 -0.74 -5.76 23.27
C SER A 58 -1.70 -5.65 22.09
N SER A 59 -2.47 -6.72 21.83
CA SER A 59 -3.55 -6.71 20.83
C SER A 59 -4.64 -5.69 21.15
N LYS A 60 -4.78 -5.27 22.42
CA LYS A 60 -5.72 -4.21 22.82
C LYS A 60 -5.36 -2.84 22.25
N SER A 61 -4.11 -2.63 21.83
CA SER A 61 -3.68 -1.40 21.17
C SER A 61 -4.09 -1.33 19.69
N VAL A 62 -4.50 -2.46 19.10
CA VAL A 62 -4.99 -2.53 17.72
C VAL A 62 -6.51 -2.39 17.73
N THR A 63 -7.00 -1.17 17.97
CA THR A 63 -8.44 -0.88 17.99
C THR A 63 -8.97 -0.52 16.61
N TYR A 64 -10.29 -0.55 16.45
CA TYR A 64 -10.95 -0.08 15.22
C TYR A 64 -10.58 1.38 14.91
N ASP A 65 -10.62 2.26 15.91
CA ASP A 65 -10.29 3.68 15.73
C ASP A 65 -8.83 3.90 15.32
N ALA A 66 -7.89 3.12 15.87
CA ALA A 66 -6.49 3.16 15.46
C ALA A 66 -6.30 2.71 14.00
N GLN A 67 -7.06 1.70 13.57
CA GLN A 67 -7.06 1.23 12.18
C GLN A 67 -7.62 2.29 11.23
N VAL A 68 -8.74 2.94 11.58
CA VAL A 68 -9.32 4.03 10.79
C VAL A 68 -8.37 5.22 10.71
N SER A 69 -7.79 5.63 11.84
CA SER A 69 -6.86 6.76 11.90
C SER A 69 -5.60 6.55 11.05
N THR A 70 -5.06 5.33 11.03
CA THR A 70 -3.88 5.03 10.19
C THR A 70 -4.21 5.01 8.70
N VAL A 71 -5.38 4.50 8.30
CA VAL A 71 -5.83 4.58 6.90
C VAL A 71 -6.06 6.03 6.46
N ASP A 72 -6.66 6.87 7.30
CA ASP A 72 -6.86 8.29 7.03
C ASP A 72 -5.53 9.05 6.84
N GLN A 73 -4.53 8.75 7.66
CA GLN A 73 -3.17 9.29 7.49
C GLN A 73 -2.54 8.87 6.16
N VAL A 74 -2.73 7.62 5.73
CA VAL A 74 -2.25 7.15 4.42
C VAL A 74 -2.96 7.87 3.28
N VAL A 75 -4.29 8.02 3.34
CA VAL A 75 -5.05 8.76 2.32
C VAL A 75 -4.57 10.20 2.24
N THR A 76 -4.41 10.87 3.38
CA THR A 76 -3.87 12.24 3.46
C THR A 76 -2.49 12.33 2.82
N ALA A 77 -1.62 11.35 3.06
CA ALA A 77 -0.30 11.30 2.45
C ALA A 77 -0.34 11.08 0.93
N LEU A 78 -1.19 10.18 0.45
CA LEU A 78 -1.35 9.92 -0.99
C LEU A 78 -1.93 11.12 -1.74
N ARG A 79 -2.75 11.93 -1.08
CA ARG A 79 -3.24 13.22 -1.63
C ARG A 79 -2.18 14.31 -1.65
N GLY A 80 -1.01 14.08 -1.06
CA GLY A 80 0.05 15.10 -0.91
C GLY A 80 -0.26 16.13 0.18
N GLU A 81 -1.24 15.86 1.04
CA GLU A 81 -1.67 16.75 2.12
C GLU A 81 -0.90 16.49 3.43
N ALA A 82 -0.13 15.40 3.49
CA ALA A 82 0.64 15.06 4.68
C ALA A 82 1.93 15.91 4.79
N LYS A 83 2.13 16.53 5.94
CA LYS A 83 3.37 17.25 6.29
C LYS A 83 4.51 16.34 6.78
N VAL A 84 4.26 15.04 6.93
CA VAL A 84 5.09 14.10 7.70
C VAL A 84 5.82 13.07 6.82
N PHE A 85 5.35 12.82 5.60
CA PHE A 85 6.01 11.91 4.67
C PHE A 85 6.81 12.71 3.65
N GLY A 86 8.12 12.82 3.86
CA GLY A 86 9.03 13.43 2.89
C GLY A 86 8.89 12.74 1.53
N THR A 87 8.69 13.52 0.47
CA THR A 87 8.54 13.00 -0.89
C THR A 87 9.91 12.53 -1.40
N THR A 88 10.27 11.27 -1.14
CA THR A 88 11.48 10.67 -1.72
C THR A 88 11.08 9.72 -2.83
N TRP A 89 11.19 10.17 -4.08
CA TRP A 89 11.05 9.32 -5.26
C TRP A 89 12.40 8.66 -5.55
N HIS A 90 12.53 7.35 -5.33
CA HIS A 90 13.64 6.57 -5.91
C HIS A 90 13.18 6.04 -7.27
N THR A 91 13.67 6.66 -8.36
CA THR A 91 13.63 6.02 -9.68
C THR A 91 14.86 5.12 -9.79
N SER A 92 14.68 3.81 -9.74
CA SER A 92 15.68 2.88 -10.28
C SER A 92 15.41 2.74 -11.77
N SER A 93 16.04 3.61 -12.58
CA SER A 93 16.15 3.34 -14.02
C SER A 93 17.16 2.22 -14.21
N GLY A 94 16.67 1.00 -14.42
CA GLY A 94 17.47 -0.10 -14.94
C GLY A 94 17.96 0.25 -16.34
N SER A 95 19.23 0.57 -16.49
CA SER A 95 19.89 0.65 -17.78
C SER A 95 20.42 -0.73 -18.13
N GLY A 96 19.77 -1.40 -19.08
CA GLY A 96 20.36 -2.55 -19.76
C GLY A 96 21.68 -2.14 -20.39
N ILE A 97 22.68 -3.01 -20.29
CA ILE A 97 23.89 -2.93 -21.09
C ILE A 97 24.09 -4.30 -21.75
N ARG A 98 24.46 -4.20 -23.02
CA ARG A 98 24.60 -5.21 -24.06
C ARG A 98 25.58 -6.32 -23.71
#